data_AF-A0A822CP26-F1
#
_entry.id   AF-A0A822CP26-F1
#
_cell.length_a   1.000
_cell.length_b   1.000
_cell.length_c   1.000
_cell.angle_alpha   90.00
_cell.angle_beta   90.00
_cell.angle_gamma   90.00
#
_symmetry.space_group_name_H-M   'P 1'
#
loop_
_entity.id
_entity.type
_entity.pdbx_description
1 polymer ?
#
loop_
_entity_poly.entity_id
_entity_poly.type
_entity_poly.pdbx_seq_one_letter_code
_entity_poly.pdbx_strand_id
1 'polypeptide(L)'
;LILDNGKTGSARITYNTNLSVDPRKWTPEANIISIDRKIRIPANISQGVWQLLLILPDNNTRLQSDVRYTVRFANENIWNTDGTHVLTKDISIQASASGSRTNDNVFQEVTI
;
A
#
# COMPACT_ATOMS: atom_id res chain seq x y z
N LEU A 1 -0.01 3.33 1.61
CA LEU A 1 -0.08 2.10 0.78
C LEU A 1 1.18 1.96 -0.03
N ILE A 2 1.62 0.73 -0.25
CA ILE A 2 2.82 0.41 -1.02
C ILE A 2 2.47 -0.62 -2.07
N LEU A 3 2.77 -0.36 -3.33
CA LEU A 3 2.72 -1.34 -4.41
C LEU A 3 4.15 -1.86 -4.62
N ASP A 4 4.38 -3.14 -4.39
CA ASP A 4 5.71 -3.76 -4.37
C ASP A 4 5.76 -4.94 -5.37
N ASN A 5 6.84 -5.07 -6.13
CA ASN A 5 7.02 -6.15 -7.11
C ASN A 5 7.46 -7.49 -6.50
N GLY A 6 7.62 -7.56 -5.18
CA GLY A 6 7.98 -8.76 -4.42
C GLY A 6 9.42 -9.23 -4.65
N LYS A 7 10.26 -8.43 -5.32
CA LYS A 7 11.67 -8.74 -5.54
C LYS A 7 12.51 -8.23 -4.36
N THR A 8 13.75 -8.71 -4.28
CA THR A 8 14.71 -8.32 -3.25
C THR A 8 15.92 -7.61 -3.86
N GLY A 9 16.68 -6.91 -3.03
CA GLY A 9 17.89 -6.19 -3.45
C GLY A 9 17.60 -5.10 -4.50
N SER A 10 18.53 -4.89 -5.43
CA SER A 10 18.43 -3.86 -6.47
C SER A 10 17.29 -4.08 -7.48
N ALA A 11 16.69 -5.27 -7.52
CA ALA A 11 15.54 -5.57 -8.37
C ALA A 11 14.20 -5.20 -7.71
N ARG A 12 14.19 -4.87 -6.41
CA ARG A 12 12.99 -4.44 -5.69
C ARG A 12 12.55 -3.08 -6.20
N ILE A 13 11.28 -2.99 -6.60
CA ILE A 13 10.64 -1.74 -7.00
C ILE A 13 9.40 -1.55 -6.14
N THR A 14 9.29 -0.38 -5.52
CA THR A 14 8.15 0.00 -4.70
C THR A 14 7.61 1.36 -5.11
N TYR A 15 6.28 1.49 -5.15
CA TYR A 15 5.61 2.78 -5.24
C TYR A 15 4.80 3.03 -3.98
N ASN A 16 4.89 4.25 -3.44
CA ASN A 16 4.25 4.62 -2.18
C ASN A 16 3.22 5.72 -2.40
N THR A 17 2.06 5.61 -1.74
CA THR A 17 1.08 6.70 -1.65
C THR A 17 0.53 6.80 -0.25
N ASN A 18 0.23 8.03 0.15
CA ASN A 18 -0.61 8.29 1.33
C ASN A 18 -2.09 8.13 0.96
N LEU A 19 -2.90 7.88 1.97
CA LEU A 19 -4.35 7.91 1.86
C LEU A 19 -4.88 9.22 2.43
N SER A 20 -5.99 9.71 1.88
CA SER A 20 -6.73 10.87 2.38
C SER A 20 -7.34 10.61 3.76
N VAL A 21 -7.56 9.34 4.10
CA VAL A 21 -8.01 8.89 5.42
C VAL A 21 -6.86 8.29 6.20
N ASP A 22 -6.86 8.55 7.51
CA ASP A 22 -5.94 7.92 8.44
C ASP A 22 -6.52 6.58 8.93
N PRO A 23 -5.97 5.43 8.48
CA PRO A 23 -6.46 4.13 8.86
C PRO A 23 -6.09 3.75 10.29
N ARG A 24 -5.42 4.59 11.09
CA ARG A 24 -5.17 4.33 12.53
C ARG A 24 -6.30 4.81 13.44
N LYS A 25 -7.28 5.52 12.88
CA LYS A 25 -8.41 6.06 13.65
C LYS A 25 -9.54 5.03 13.72
N TRP A 26 -9.43 4.08 14.63
CA TRP A 26 -10.55 3.21 15.00
C TRP A 26 -11.03 3.58 16.39
N THR A 27 -12.27 4.04 16.48
CA THR A 27 -12.88 4.35 17.77
C THR A 27 -13.78 3.18 18.21
N PRO A 28 -13.93 2.92 19.51
CA PRO A 28 -14.74 1.81 20.02
C PRO A 28 -16.18 1.81 19.51
N GLU A 29 -16.72 2.99 19.17
CA GLU A 29 -18.10 3.17 18.73
C GLU A 29 -18.30 2.81 17.24
N ALA A 30 -17.21 2.71 16.47
CA ALA A 30 -17.27 2.50 15.03
C ALA A 30 -17.54 1.04 14.62
N ASN A 31 -17.29 0.07 15.52
CA ASN A 31 -17.39 -1.38 15.32
C ASN A 31 -16.63 -1.91 14.07
N ILE A 32 -17.11 -1.61 12.86
CA ILE A 32 -16.47 -1.90 11.57
C ILE A 32 -16.13 -0.58 10.87
N ILE A 33 -14.89 -0.44 10.42
CA ILE A 33 -14.45 0.68 9.60
C ILE A 33 -14.14 0.18 8.20
N SER A 34 -14.96 0.61 7.24
CA SER A 34 -14.75 0.34 5.81
C SER A 34 -14.06 1.53 5.14
N ILE A 35 -12.95 1.26 4.46
CA ILE A 35 -12.18 2.26 3.71
C ILE A 35 -12.18 1.86 2.24
N ASP A 36 -13.02 2.52 1.45
CA ASP A 36 -13.06 2.35 0.00
C ASP A 36 -12.27 3.47 -0.68
N ARG A 37 -11.20 3.09 -1.39
CA ARG A 37 -10.32 4.04 -2.08
C ARG A 37 -9.99 3.56 -3.48
N LYS A 38 -9.94 4.50 -4.43
CA LYS A 38 -9.46 4.25 -5.79
C LYS A 38 -8.02 4.72 -5.88
N ILE A 39 -7.13 3.81 -6.24
CA ILE A 39 -5.71 4.11 -6.42
C ILE A 39 -5.38 3.92 -7.89
N ARG A 40 -4.72 4.93 -8.47
CA ARG A 40 -4.09 4.81 -9.79
C ARG A 40 -2.74 4.13 -9.63
N ILE A 41 -2.43 3.20 -10.53
CA ILE A 41 -1.09 2.63 -10.69
C ILE A 41 -0.29 3.42 -11.74
N PRO A 42 1.05 3.47 -11.63
CA PRO A 42 1.90 4.12 -12.64
C PRO A 42 1.68 3.53 -14.02
N ALA A 43 1.61 4.36 -15.07
CA ALA A 43 1.35 3.86 -16.42
C ALA A 43 2.51 3.09 -17.04
N ASN A 44 3.74 3.37 -16.61
CA ASN A 44 4.96 2.70 -17.05
C ASN A 44 5.35 1.51 -16.15
N ILE A 45 4.49 1.10 -15.23
CA ILE A 45 4.76 -0.04 -14.36
C ILE A 45 4.99 -1.31 -15.20
N SER A 46 6.00 -2.09 -14.83
CA SER A 46 6.32 -3.32 -15.54
C SER A 46 5.23 -4.38 -15.33
N GLN A 47 4.88 -5.09 -16.41
CA GLN A 47 4.03 -6.27 -16.34
C GLN A 47 4.61 -7.31 -15.37
N GLY A 48 3.73 -7.97 -14.63
CA GLY A 48 4.10 -8.97 -13.64
C GLY A 48 3.08 -9.11 -12.52
N VAL A 49 3.44 -9.88 -11.50
CA VAL A 49 2.67 -10.03 -10.27
C VAL A 49 3.24 -9.08 -9.23
N TRP A 50 2.36 -8.30 -8.62
CA TRP A 50 2.67 -7.32 -7.58
C TRP A 50 1.86 -7.61 -6.32
N GLN A 51 2.33 -7.08 -5.21
CA GLN A 51 1.64 -7.11 -3.93
C GLN A 51 1.28 -5.68 -3.48
N LEU A 52 0.15 -5.56 -2.80
CA LEU A 52 -0.27 -4.33 -2.14
C LEU A 52 -0.05 -4.48 -0.63
N LEU A 53 0.68 -3.54 -0.07
CA LEU A 53 1.03 -3.50 1.34
C LEU A 53 0.45 -2.26 2.02
N LEU A 54 0.15 -2.40 3.31
CA LEU A 54 -0.23 -1.33 4.22
C LEU A 54 0.81 -1.17 5.33
N ILE A 55 1.28 0.06 5.55
CA ILE A 55 2.09 0.40 6.73
C ILE A 55 1.37 1.49 7.51
N LEU A 56 1.39 1.38 8.84
CA LEU A 56 0.70 2.27 9.78
C LEU A 56 1.69 2.84 10.81
N PRO A 57 2.67 3.64 10.36
CA PRO A 57 3.70 4.18 11.25
C PRO A 57 3.10 5.20 12.21
N ASP A 58 3.85 5.58 13.24
CA ASP A 58 3.53 6.72 14.09
C ASP A 58 3.48 8.03 13.28
N ASN A 59 2.65 8.99 13.71
CA ASN A 59 2.52 10.30 13.06
C ASN A 59 3.72 11.22 13.31
N ASN A 60 4.48 10.97 14.37
CA ASN A 60 5.64 11.75 14.70
C ASN A 60 6.76 11.42 13.71
N THR A 61 7.25 12.46 13.00
CA THR A 61 8.31 12.33 12.01
C THR A 61 9.61 11.75 12.57
N ARG A 62 9.82 11.83 13.89
CA ARG A 62 10.97 11.23 14.58
C ARG A 62 10.80 9.73 14.85
N LEU A 63 9.58 9.21 14.80
CA LEU A 63 9.24 7.81 15.11
C LEU A 63 8.76 7.03 13.88
N GLN A 64 8.27 7.71 12.84
CA GLN A 64 7.65 7.07 11.67
C GLN A 64 8.54 6.05 10.94
N SER A 65 9.87 6.16 11.06
CA SER A 65 10.83 5.25 10.44
C SER A 65 11.20 4.05 11.31
N ASP A 66 10.77 4.03 12.58
CA ASP A 66 11.05 2.96 13.53
C ASP A 66 9.86 2.01 13.59
N VAL A 67 10.07 0.79 13.09
CA VAL A 67 9.06 -0.26 13.00
C VAL A 67 8.41 -0.60 14.35
N ARG A 68 9.11 -0.36 15.47
CA ARG A 68 8.57 -0.58 16.82
C ARG A 68 7.37 0.31 17.14
N TYR A 69 7.21 1.41 16.40
CA TYR A 69 6.11 2.37 16.53
C TYR A 69 5.11 2.26 15.36
N THR A 70 5.08 1.12 14.67
CA THR A 70 4.07 0.80 13.66
C THR A 70 2.95 -0.05 14.27
N VAL A 71 1.69 0.32 14.01
CA VAL A 71 0.53 -0.48 14.44
C VAL A 71 0.57 -1.83 13.75
N ARG A 72 0.51 -2.93 14.52
CA ARG A 72 0.44 -4.30 14.02
C ARG A 72 -0.97 -4.88 14.18
N PHE A 73 -1.56 -5.35 13.08
CA PHE A 73 -2.82 -6.09 13.13
C PHE A 73 -2.64 -7.48 13.75
N ALA A 74 -3.69 -7.98 14.40
CA ALA A 74 -3.71 -9.30 15.03
C ALA A 74 -3.96 -10.45 14.02
N ASN A 75 -4.33 -10.14 12.78
CA ASN A 75 -4.53 -11.16 11.75
C ASN A 75 -3.24 -11.95 11.48
N GLU A 76 -3.39 -13.25 11.35
CA GLU A 76 -2.28 -14.13 11.04
C GLU A 76 -1.80 -13.93 9.59
N ASN A 77 -0.51 -14.23 9.34
CA ASN A 77 0.08 -14.33 8.00
C ASN A 77 0.03 -13.06 7.13
N ILE A 78 -0.24 -11.88 7.70
CA ILE A 78 -0.17 -10.61 6.96
C ILE A 78 1.01 -9.72 7.36
N TRP A 79 1.57 -9.89 8.55
CA TRP A 79 2.61 -8.99 9.09
C TRP A 79 4.02 -9.36 8.63
N ASN A 80 4.76 -8.35 8.14
CA ASN A 80 6.18 -8.44 7.81
C ASN A 80 7.05 -7.77 8.88
N THR A 81 8.31 -8.19 8.98
CA THR A 81 9.27 -7.66 9.97
C THR A 81 9.65 -6.20 9.77
N ASP A 82 9.33 -5.60 8.61
CA ASP A 82 9.52 -4.19 8.30
C ASP A 82 8.31 -3.31 8.67
N GLY A 83 7.26 -3.89 9.26
CA GLY A 83 6.05 -3.17 9.70
C GLY A 83 4.93 -3.12 8.66
N THR A 84 5.15 -3.70 7.48
CA THR A 84 4.11 -3.77 6.46
C THR A 84 3.13 -4.92 6.71
N HIS A 85 1.90 -4.73 6.25
CA HIS A 85 0.85 -5.75 6.20
C HIS A 85 0.54 -6.07 4.74
N VAL A 86 0.55 -7.35 4.37
CA VAL A 86 0.12 -7.80 3.04
C VAL A 86 -1.41 -7.71 2.96
N LEU A 87 -1.91 -6.83 2.10
CA LEU A 87 -3.34 -6.76 1.79
C LEU A 87 -3.72 -7.74 0.69
N THR A 88 -2.86 -7.87 -0.32
CA THR A 88 -2.99 -8.86 -1.41
C THR A 88 -1.63 -9.06 -2.07
N LYS A 89 -1.38 -10.26 -2.59
CA LYS A 89 -0.09 -10.67 -3.19
C LYS A 89 -0.16 -11.01 -4.67
N ASP A 90 -1.37 -11.03 -5.23
CA ASP A 90 -1.66 -11.60 -6.56
C ASP A 90 -2.22 -10.55 -7.52
N ILE A 91 -1.73 -9.30 -7.46
CA ILE A 91 -2.12 -8.24 -8.39
C ILE A 91 -1.42 -8.49 -9.72
N SER A 92 -2.17 -9.00 -10.70
CA SER A 92 -1.68 -9.18 -12.07
C SER A 92 -1.74 -7.87 -12.83
N ILE A 93 -0.57 -7.34 -13.19
CA ILE A 93 -0.42 -6.17 -14.06
C ILE A 93 -0.06 -6.66 -15.45
N GLN A 94 -0.90 -6.33 -16.44
CA GLN A 94 -0.72 -6.72 -17.83
C GLN A 94 -0.60 -5.48 -18.71
N ALA A 95 0.38 -5.46 -19.62
CA ALA A 95 0.57 -4.36 -20.56
C ALA A 95 -0.60 -4.24 -21.56
N SER A 96 -1.48 -5.24 -21.64
CA SER A 96 -2.69 -5.27 -22.46
C SER A 96 -3.95 -4.82 -21.72
N ALA A 97 -3.88 -4.54 -20.41
CA ALA A 97 -5.06 -4.13 -19.64
C ALA A 97 -5.67 -2.83 -20.20
N SER A 98 -7.00 -2.77 -20.23
CA SER A 98 -7.80 -1.65 -20.79
C SER A 98 -7.93 -0.44 -19.86
N GLY A 99 -7.02 -0.32 -18.86
CA GLY A 99 -7.01 0.79 -17.90
C GLY A 99 -6.66 2.14 -18.53
N SER A 100 -6.99 3.23 -17.82
CA SER A 100 -6.63 4.60 -18.22
C SER A 100 -5.10 4.76 -18.23
N ARG A 101 -4.53 4.91 -19.44
CA ARG A 101 -3.11 5.16 -19.66
C ARG A 101 -2.89 6.66 -19.85
N THR A 102 -2.82 7.40 -18.76
CA THR A 102 -2.17 8.71 -18.77
C THR A 102 -0.67 8.49 -18.71
N ASN A 103 0.18 9.39 -19.23
CA ASN A 103 1.65 9.28 -19.07
C ASN A 103 2.13 9.61 -17.63
N ASP A 104 1.27 9.32 -16.66
CA ASP A 104 1.48 9.56 -15.24
C ASP A 104 2.18 8.35 -14.63
N ASN A 105 3.40 8.56 -14.12
CA ASN A 105 4.23 7.52 -13.53
C ASN A 105 4.05 7.45 -12.00
N VAL A 106 2.91 7.93 -11.49
CA VAL A 106 2.65 8.04 -10.05
C VAL A 106 1.64 6.99 -9.58
N PHE A 107 1.95 6.40 -8.42
CA PHE A 107 1.00 5.63 -7.63
C PHE A 107 0.32 6.58 -6.66
N GLN A 108 -0.97 6.83 -6.82
CA GLN A 108 -1.68 7.83 -6.02
C GLN A 108 -3.17 7.52 -5.84
N GLU A 109 -3.72 7.93 -4.72
CA GLU A 109 -5.17 8.00 -4.53
C GLU A 109 -5.78 8.98 -5.54
N VAL A 110 -6.89 8.56 -6.16
CA VAL A 110 -7.67 9.40 -7.07
C VAL A 110 -8.88 9.91 -6.29
N THR A 111 -8.95 11.23 -6.13
CA THR A 111 -10.18 11.89 -5.65
C THR A 111 -11.25 11.73 -6.72
N ILE A 112 -12.38 11.12 -6.36
CA ILE A 112 -13.56 11.02 -7.21
C ILE A 112 -14.33 12.34 -7.13
#